data_AF-F2ICB8-F1
#
_entry.id   AF-F2ICB8-F1
#
_cell.length_a   1.000
_cell.length_b   1.000
_cell.length_c   1.000
_cell.angle_alpha   90.00
_cell.angle_beta   90.00
_cell.angle_gamma   90.00
#
_symmetry.space_group_name_H-M   'P 1'
#
loop_
_entity.id
_entity.type
_entity.pdbx_description
1 polymer ?
#
loop_
_entity_poly.entity_id
_entity_poly.type
_entity_poly.pdbx_seq_one_letter_code
_entity_poly.pdbx_strand_id
1 'polypeptide(L)'
;MNSTVINQLENYKAIEAVCVKNHSTWTDVKEFRGVFSRFALKVGQLDLISESSNSLSHHHTENLIKEIEQILNIHFDRFFDYLSQKNDELFQIYNRIRRNN
;
A
#
# COMPACT_ATOMS: atom_id res chain seq x y z
N MET A 1 -11.96 1.77 -17.14
CA MET A 1 -11.13 2.28 -16.04
C MET A 1 -9.94 3.04 -16.60
N ASN A 2 -9.51 4.11 -15.94
CA ASN A 2 -8.35 4.89 -16.41
C ASN A 2 -7.05 4.13 -16.11
N SER A 3 -6.08 4.13 -17.03
CA SER A 3 -4.82 3.36 -16.90
C SER A 3 -4.05 3.67 -15.61
N THR A 4 -4.17 4.91 -15.12
CA THR A 4 -3.57 5.37 -13.86
C THR A 4 -4.04 4.58 -12.63
N VAL A 5 -5.34 4.25 -12.55
CA VAL A 5 -5.91 3.56 -11.37
C VAL A 5 -5.44 2.11 -11.31
N ILE A 6 -5.31 1.46 -12.47
CA ILE A 6 -4.81 0.09 -12.57
C ILE A 6 -3.34 0.05 -12.12
N ASN A 7 -2.51 0.97 -12.64
CA ASN A 7 -1.11 1.07 -12.25
C ASN A 7 -0.93 1.36 -10.75
N GLN A 8 -1.80 2.20 -10.16
CA GLN A 8 -1.79 2.48 -8.72
C GLN A 8 -2.14 1.23 -7.91
N LEU A 9 -3.20 0.52 -8.29
CA LEU A 9 -3.61 -0.72 -7.62
C LEU A 9 -2.51 -1.79 -7.68
N GLU A 10 -1.86 -1.98 -8.83
CA GLU A 10 -0.73 -2.91 -8.95
C GLU A 10 0.43 -2.54 -8.03
N ASN A 11 0.73 -1.24 -7.92
CA ASN A 11 1.74 -0.76 -6.99
C ASN A 11 1.37 -1.02 -5.52
N TYR A 12 0.11 -0.81 -5.14
CA TYR A 12 -0.35 -1.10 -3.79
C TYR A 12 -0.30 -2.58 -3.46
N LYS A 13 -0.70 -3.45 -4.40
CA LYS A 13 -0.55 -4.91 -4.26
C LYS A 13 0.90 -5.34 -4.13
N ALA A 14 1.81 -4.69 -4.87
CA ALA A 14 3.24 -4.96 -4.76
C ALA A 14 3.79 -4.58 -3.37
N ILE A 15 3.41 -3.41 -2.84
CA ILE A 15 3.75 -3.00 -1.47
C ILE A 15 3.19 -3.98 -0.45
N GLU A 16 1.92 -4.37 -0.59
CA GLU A 16 1.29 -5.37 0.28
C GLU A 16 2.07 -6.68 0.30
N ALA A 17 2.41 -7.21 -0.89
CA ALA A 17 3.16 -8.45 -1.02
C ALA A 17 4.54 -8.38 -0.36
N VAL A 18 5.24 -7.24 -0.44
CA VAL A 18 6.52 -7.03 0.26
C VAL A 18 6.32 -7.07 1.77
N CYS A 19 5.29 -6.41 2.29
CA CYS A 19 4.98 -6.47 3.72
C CYS A 19 4.63 -7.89 4.17
N VAL A 20 3.80 -8.63 3.44
CA VAL A 20 3.43 -10.02 3.78
C VAL A 20 4.64 -10.95 3.80
N LYS A 21 5.50 -10.88 2.76
CA LYS A 21 6.73 -11.68 2.68
C LYS A 21 7.70 -11.39 3.84
N ASN A 22 7.69 -10.17 4.35
CA ASN A 22 8.57 -9.70 5.42
C ASN A 22 7.81 -9.49 6.74
N HIS A 23 6.73 -10.24 6.99
CA HIS A 23 5.90 -10.04 8.19
C HIS A 23 6.68 -10.18 9.50
N SER A 24 7.69 -11.05 9.55
CA SER A 24 8.56 -11.20 10.72
C SER A 24 9.30 -9.93 11.10
N THR A 25 9.51 -9.00 10.16
CA THR A 25 10.22 -7.74 10.38
C THR A 25 9.37 -6.67 11.06
N TRP A 26 8.04 -6.83 11.05
CA TRP A 26 7.11 -5.82 11.58
C TRP A 26 5.99 -6.35 12.46
N THR A 27 5.81 -7.66 12.60
CA THR A 27 4.72 -8.27 13.39
C THR A 27 4.72 -7.80 14.84
N ASP A 28 5.90 -7.57 15.42
CA ASP A 28 6.06 -7.10 16.81
C ASP A 28 5.87 -5.59 16.95
N VAL A 29 5.83 -4.85 15.83
CA VAL A 29 5.56 -3.41 15.79
C VAL A 29 4.06 -3.20 15.77
N LYS A 30 3.43 -3.20 16.96
CA LYS A 30 1.97 -3.10 17.14
C LYS A 30 1.32 -1.97 16.33
N GLU A 31 1.95 -0.81 16.29
CA GLU A 31 1.48 0.35 15.53
C GLU A 31 1.42 0.05 14.03
N PHE A 32 2.50 -0.50 13.48
CA PHE A 32 2.57 -0.83 12.05
C PHE A 32 1.63 -1.97 11.68
N ARG A 33 1.43 -2.97 12.54
CA ARG A 33 0.44 -4.04 12.30
C ARG A 33 -0.98 -3.49 12.09
N GLY A 34 -1.38 -2.53 12.92
CA GLY A 34 -2.69 -1.88 12.80
C GLY A 34 -2.82 -1.05 11.52
N VAL A 35 -1.75 -0.34 11.16
CA VAL A 35 -1.67 0.41 9.89
C VAL A 35 -1.76 -0.52 8.69
N PHE A 36 -0.95 -1.59 8.67
CA PHE A 36 -0.92 -2.57 7.57
C PHE A 36 -2.28 -3.22 7.36
N SER A 37 -2.99 -3.57 8.43
CA SER A 37 -4.33 -4.15 8.33
C SER A 37 -5.33 -3.20 7.67
N ARG A 38 -5.26 -1.89 7.99
CA ARG A 38 -6.10 -0.86 7.34
C ARG A 38 -5.72 -0.65 5.88
N PHE A 39 -4.43 -0.68 5.57
CA PHE A 39 -3.93 -0.59 4.20
C PHE A 39 -4.44 -1.76 3.35
N ALA A 40 -4.20 -3.00 3.78
CA ALA A 40 -4.61 -4.21 3.06
C ALA A 40 -6.12 -4.24 2.81
N LEU A 41 -6.93 -3.85 3.80
CA LEU A 41 -8.38 -3.75 3.64
C LEU A 41 -8.78 -2.76 2.53
N LYS A 42 -8.14 -1.59 2.46
CA LYS A 42 -8.43 -0.58 1.42
C LYS A 42 -7.94 -1.02 0.04
N VAL A 43 -6.79 -1.68 -0.04
CA VAL A 43 -6.29 -2.26 -1.30
C VAL A 43 -7.28 -3.32 -1.81
N GLY A 44 -7.74 -4.23 -0.95
CA GLY A 44 -8.77 -5.21 -1.31
C GLY A 44 -10.09 -4.57 -1.73
N GLN A 45 -10.52 -3.49 -1.08
CA GLN A 45 -11.69 -2.72 -1.54
C GLN A 45 -11.47 -2.13 -2.94
N LEU A 46 -10.29 -1.55 -3.21
CA LEU A 46 -9.96 -0.98 -4.51
C LEU A 46 -9.92 -2.06 -5.60
N ASP A 47 -9.42 -3.24 -5.26
CA ASP A 47 -9.36 -4.40 -6.14
C ASP A 47 -10.76 -4.88 -6.54
N LEU A 48 -11.65 -5.06 -5.56
CA LEU A 48 -13.04 -5.45 -5.82
C LEU A 48 -13.78 -4.43 -6.69
N ILE A 49 -13.53 -3.13 -6.45
CA ILE A 49 -14.08 -2.06 -7.28
C ILE A 49 -13.56 -2.17 -8.71
N SER A 50 -12.27 -2.48 -8.86
CA SER A 50 -11.62 -2.60 -10.16
C SER A 50 -12.16 -3.76 -11.01
N GLU A 51 -12.56 -4.85 -10.36
CA GLU A 51 -13.14 -6.03 -10.99
C GLU A 51 -14.65 -5.87 -11.25
N SER A 52 -15.33 -5.01 -10.48
CA SER A 52 -16.76 -4.78 -10.65
C SER A 52 -17.05 -3.94 -11.89
N SER A 53 -17.79 -4.50 -12.84
CA SER A 53 -18.31 -3.78 -14.03
C SER A 53 -19.38 -2.74 -13.68
N ASN A 54 -19.89 -2.78 -12.45
CA ASN A 54 -20.75 -1.74 -11.89
C ASN A 54 -19.86 -0.55 -11.56
N SER A 55 -20.06 0.54 -12.30
CA SER A 55 -19.42 1.83 -12.05
C SER A 55 -19.78 2.35 -10.66
N LEU A 56 -19.11 1.86 -9.62
CA LEU A 56 -19.02 2.61 -8.36
C LEU A 56 -18.50 3.99 -8.71
N SER A 57 -19.14 5.01 -8.13
CA SER A 57 -18.88 6.42 -8.40
C SER A 57 -17.37 6.67 -8.52
N HIS A 58 -16.94 7.32 -9.59
CA HIS A 58 -15.54 7.72 -9.79
C HIS A 58 -14.96 8.39 -8.53
N HIS A 59 -15.78 9.19 -7.83
CA HIS A 59 -15.43 9.81 -6.55
C HIS A 59 -15.09 8.82 -5.43
N HIS A 60 -15.76 7.68 -5.37
CA HIS A 60 -15.46 6.65 -4.37
C HIS A 60 -14.08 6.04 -4.60
N THR A 61 -13.76 5.74 -5.87
CA THR A 61 -12.45 5.22 -6.27
C THR A 61 -11.34 6.22 -5.96
N GLU A 62 -11.53 7.51 -6.30
CA GLU A 62 -10.57 8.56 -5.99
C GLU A 62 -10.36 8.77 -4.48
N ASN A 63 -11.44 8.73 -3.69
CA ASN A 63 -11.35 8.85 -2.24
C ASN A 63 -10.57 7.67 -1.64
N LEU A 64 -10.82 6.45 -2.12
CA LEU A 64 -10.12 5.27 -1.66
C LEU A 64 -8.62 5.33 -1.99
N ILE A 65 -8.26 5.77 -3.20
CA ILE A 65 -6.87 6.01 -3.59
C ILE A 65 -6.22 7.05 -2.67
N LYS A 66 -6.89 8.18 -2.38
CA LYS A 66 -6.38 9.19 -1.45
C LYS A 66 -6.15 8.64 -0.05
N GLU A 67 -7.06 7.82 0.46
CA GLU A 67 -6.92 7.19 1.78
C GLU A 67 -5.76 6.20 1.82
N ILE A 68 -5.55 5.41 0.75
CA ILE A 68 -4.40 4.51 0.62
C ILE A 68 -3.10 5.32 0.60
N GLU A 69 -3.02 6.37 -0.22
CA GLU A 69 -1.86 7.26 -0.31
C GLU A 69 -1.54 7.95 1.02
N GLN A 70 -2.57 8.38 1.77
CA GLN A 70 -2.37 8.95 3.10
C GLN A 70 -1.76 7.94 4.06
N ILE A 71 -2.22 6.68 4.04
CA ILE A 71 -1.63 5.63 4.87
C ILE A 71 -0.17 5.39 4.50
N LEU A 72 0.13 5.34 3.21
CA LEU A 72 1.50 5.15 2.73
C LEU A 72 2.41 6.30 3.21
N ASN A 73 2.02 7.54 2.93
CA ASN A 73 2.83 8.73 3.24
C ASN A 73 3.04 8.94 4.74
N ILE A 74 2.03 8.68 5.57
CA ILE A 74 2.10 8.98 7.01
C ILE A 74 2.77 7.84 7.78
N HIS A 75 2.50 6.60 7.38
CA HIS A 75 2.87 5.44 8.18
C HIS A 75 3.89 4.52 7.52
N PHE A 76 3.74 4.18 6.24
CA PHE A 76 4.69 3.29 5.57
C PHE A 76 6.02 3.98 5.34
N ASP A 77 6.02 5.18 4.75
CA ASP A 77 7.25 5.91 4.47
C ASP A 77 8.09 6.09 5.75
N ARG A 78 7.45 6.53 6.83
CA ARG A 78 8.10 6.66 8.14
C ARG A 78 8.63 5.33 8.69
N PHE A 79 7.87 4.24 8.52
CA PHE A 79 8.28 2.92 9.00
C PHE A 79 9.47 2.37 8.21
N PHE A 80 9.45 2.47 6.89
CA PHE A 80 10.54 2.01 6.04
C PHE A 80 11.78 2.90 6.18
N ASP A 81 11.63 4.21 6.38
CA ASP A 81 12.74 5.10 6.74
C ASP A 81 13.41 4.67 8.05
N TYR A 82 12.63 4.27 9.06
CA TYR A 82 13.18 3.68 10.27
C TYR A 82 13.90 2.34 10.00
N LEU A 83 13.36 1.52 9.10
CA LEU A 83 13.99 0.26 8.70
C LEU A 83 15.26 0.44 7.89
N SER A 84 15.50 1.58 7.24
CA SER A 84 16.76 1.83 6.50
C SER A 84 18.02 1.58 7.34
N GLN A 85 17.92 1.78 8.66
CA GLN A 85 19.02 1.57 9.61
C GLN A 85 19.18 0.10 10.05
N LYS A 86 18.18 -0.75 9.81
CA LYS A 86 18.09 -2.13 10.34
C LYS A 86 18.00 -3.20 9.26
N ASN A 87 17.43 -2.86 8.11
CA ASN A 87 17.20 -3.75 6.97
C ASN A 87 17.14 -2.90 5.69
N ASP A 88 18.32 -2.55 5.18
CA ASP A 88 18.47 -1.70 3.99
C ASP A 88 17.85 -2.37 2.75
N GLU A 89 17.99 -3.68 2.58
CA GLU A 89 17.40 -4.39 1.42
C GLU A 89 15.88 -4.20 1.34
N LEU A 90 15.17 -4.38 2.46
CA LEU A 90 13.72 -4.21 2.52
C LEU A 90 13.32 -2.74 2.26
N PHE A 91 14.08 -1.78 2.77
CA PHE A 91 13.91 -0.36 2.49
C PHE A 91 14.09 -0.04 1.00
N GLN A 92 15.13 -0.56 0.35
CA GLN A 92 15.39 -0.36 -1.08
C GLN A 92 14.26 -0.95 -1.94
N ILE A 93 13.77 -2.15 -1.62
CA ILE A 93 12.66 -2.78 -2.33
C ILE A 93 11.39 -1.94 -2.22
N TYR A 94 11.05 -1.49 -1.01
CA TYR A 94 9.89 -0.62 -0.80
C TYR A 94 10.01 0.68 -1.60
N ASN A 95 11.14 1.39 -1.50
CA ASN A 95 11.33 2.64 -2.22
C ASN A 95 11.30 2.48 -3.73
N ARG A 96 11.85 1.37 -4.25
CA ARG A 96 11.81 1.09 -5.68
C ARG A 96 10.37 0.96 -6.16
N ILE A 97 9.50 0.26 -5.43
CA ILE A 97 8.07 0.14 -5.81
C ILE A 97 7.38 1.49 -5.64
N ARG A 98 7.61 2.16 -4.50
CA ARG A 98 6.92 3.40 -4.11
C ARG A 98 7.24 4.58 -5.04
N ARG A 99 8.45 4.66 -5.59
CA ARG A 99 8.96 5.80 -6.37
C ARG A 99 9.14 5.54 -7.88
N ASN A 100 8.90 4.31 -8.37
CA ASN A 100 9.00 4.00 -9.80
C ASN A 100 7.74 4.33 -10.62
N ASN A 101 6.74 4.99 -10.03
CA ASN A 101 5.53 5.44 -10.74
C ASN A 101 5.53 6.97 -10.91
#